data_AF-A0A0U4W526-F1
#
_entry.id   AF-A0A0U4W526-F1
#
_cell.length_a   1.000
_cell.length_b   1.000
_cell.length_c   1.000
_cell.angle_alpha   90.00
_cell.angle_beta   90.00
_cell.angle_gamma   90.00
#
_symmetry.space_group_name_H-M   'P 1'
#
loop_
_entity.id
_entity.type
_entity.pdbx_description
1 polymer ?
#
loop_
_entity_poly.entity_id
_entity_poly.type
_entity_poly.pdbx_seq_one_letter_code
_entity_poly.pdbx_strand_id
1 'polypeptide(L)'
;MVKLSEVPLGALVVCEIFHLFEHTGIYIGEGQIVELQGTGLVRSVSVARFMDNRSGEELMVACDSRGNPIGNTAAAERAASQIFTYQTYDLISNNCHRFCCNCLSGRHWPVTSFFDLRQVLEQQLGHKILFKTIQTEPNCFR
;
A
#
# COMPACT_ATOMS: atom_id res chain seq x y z
N MET A 1 17.05 3.81 -2.41
CA MET A 1 15.93 3.74 -3.37
C MET A 1 15.80 2.32 -3.91
N VAL A 2 14.60 1.92 -4.33
CA VAL A 2 14.24 0.61 -4.89
C VAL A 2 13.70 0.83 -6.30
N LYS A 3 14.03 0.01 -7.29
CA LYS A 3 13.40 0.15 -8.63
C LYS A 3 11.99 -0.43 -8.62
N LEU A 4 11.05 0.14 -9.37
CA LEU A 4 9.70 -0.41 -9.46
C LEU A 4 9.69 -1.89 -9.91
N SER A 5 10.61 -2.28 -10.79
CA SER A 5 10.79 -3.67 -11.25
C SER A 5 11.24 -4.64 -10.15
N GLU A 6 11.74 -4.14 -9.02
CA GLU A 6 12.19 -4.93 -7.87
C GLU A 6 11.09 -5.04 -6.79
N VAL A 7 9.96 -4.36 -6.97
CA VAL A 7 8.84 -4.41 -6.02
C VAL A 7 8.06 -5.72 -6.24
N PRO A 8 8.00 -6.61 -5.24
CA PRO A 8 7.32 -7.90 -5.38
C PRO A 8 5.79 -7.74 -5.29
N LEU A 9 5.07 -8.70 -5.84
CA LEU A 9 3.62 -8.80 -5.70
C LEU A 9 3.20 -8.80 -4.22
N GLY A 10 2.17 -8.03 -3.91
CA GLY A 10 1.58 -7.92 -2.59
C GLY A 10 2.37 -7.05 -1.63
N ALA A 11 3.37 -6.30 -2.13
CA ALA A 11 4.08 -5.34 -1.32
C ALA A 11 3.15 -4.20 -0.86
N LEU A 12 3.31 -3.80 0.40
CA LEU A 12 2.70 -2.57 0.91
C LEU A 12 3.43 -1.37 0.32
N VAL A 13 2.69 -0.50 -0.35
CA VAL A 13 3.18 0.80 -0.81
C VAL A 13 2.48 1.93 -0.07
N VAL A 14 3.18 3.05 0.09
CA VAL A 14 2.70 4.24 0.79
C VAL A 14 3.15 5.50 0.05
N CYS A 15 2.30 6.52 0.01
CA CYS A 15 2.68 7.87 -0.38
C CYS A 15 2.18 8.88 0.67
N GLU A 16 2.86 10.01 0.77
CA GLU A 16 2.44 11.10 1.66
C GLU A 16 1.37 11.99 0.99
N ILE A 17 0.52 12.58 1.83
CA ILE A 17 -0.49 13.58 1.51
C ILE A 17 -0.20 14.82 2.37
N PHE A 18 0.27 15.89 1.73
CA PHE A 18 0.63 17.19 2.30
C PHE A 18 1.51 17.10 3.56
N HIS A 19 2.40 16.10 3.61
CA HIS A 19 3.28 15.77 4.76
C HIS A 19 2.55 15.54 6.09
N LEU A 20 1.23 15.34 6.05
CA LEU A 20 0.38 15.26 7.24
C LEU A 20 -0.34 13.92 7.34
N PHE A 21 -0.62 13.27 6.21
CA PHE A 21 -1.29 11.98 6.17
C PHE A 21 -0.58 11.02 5.21
N GLU A 22 -0.76 9.73 5.43
CA GLU A 22 -0.30 8.69 4.53
C GLU A 22 -1.47 8.06 3.78
N HIS A 23 -1.20 7.58 2.57
CA HIS A 23 -2.12 6.73 1.85
C HIS A 23 -1.43 5.45 1.41
N THR A 24 -2.08 4.32 1.71
CA THR A 24 -1.51 2.99 1.50
C THR A 24 -2.27 2.19 0.46
N GLY A 25 -1.53 1.36 -0.27
CA GLY A 25 -2.08 0.41 -1.23
C GLY A 25 -1.27 -0.89 -1.29
N ILE A 26 -1.79 -1.85 -2.04
CA ILE A 26 -1.12 -3.14 -2.30
C ILE A 26 -0.67 -3.16 -3.75
N TYR A 27 0.64 -3.33 -3.98
CA TYR A 27 1.19 -3.49 -5.32
C TYR A 27 0.81 -4.87 -5.89
N ILE A 28 0.25 -4.91 -7.10
CA ILE A 28 -0.20 -6.15 -7.74
C ILE A 28 0.55 -6.48 -9.05
N GLY A 29 1.67 -5.80 -9.31
CA GLY A 29 2.48 -6.00 -10.51
C GLY A 29 2.15 -5.02 -11.63
N GLU A 30 2.98 -4.99 -12.68
CA GLU A 30 2.76 -4.17 -13.89
C GLU A 30 2.43 -2.70 -13.62
N GLY A 31 3.05 -2.11 -12.59
CA GLY A 31 2.80 -0.72 -12.21
C GLY A 31 1.40 -0.44 -11.64
N GLN A 32 0.67 -1.47 -11.23
CA GLN A 32 -0.68 -1.38 -10.67
C GLN A 32 -0.68 -1.51 -9.14
N ILE A 33 -1.50 -0.69 -8.50
CA ILE A 33 -1.71 -0.64 -7.06
C ILE A 33 -3.22 -0.72 -6.79
N VAL A 34 -3.62 -1.61 -5.90
CA VAL A 34 -4.99 -1.64 -5.37
C VAL A 34 -5.09 -0.72 -4.16
N GLU A 35 -6.07 0.16 -4.18
CA GLU A 35 -6.40 1.05 -3.07
C GLU A 35 -7.89 1.01 -2.73
N LEU A 36 -8.20 1.28 -1.46
CA LEU A 36 -9.54 1.68 -1.04
C LEU A 36 -9.63 3.20 -1.12
N GLN A 37 -10.45 3.71 -2.04
CA GLN A 37 -10.68 5.14 -2.21
C GLN A 37 -11.63 5.68 -1.12
N GLY A 38 -11.55 6.97 -0.78
CA GLY A 38 -12.43 7.62 0.19
C GLY A 38 -13.94 7.58 -0.14
N THR A 39 -14.32 7.19 -1.35
CA THR A 39 -15.71 6.90 -1.74
C THR A 39 -16.19 5.51 -1.32
N GLY A 40 -15.28 4.67 -0.81
CA GLY A 40 -15.53 3.26 -0.51
C GLY A 40 -15.24 2.29 -1.65
N LEU A 41 -14.94 2.78 -2.86
CA LEU A 41 -14.59 1.93 -3.99
C LEU A 41 -13.18 1.35 -3.83
N VAL A 42 -13.05 0.03 -3.94
CA VAL A 42 -11.76 -0.64 -4.14
C VAL A 42 -11.44 -0.67 -5.63
N ARG A 43 -10.30 -0.11 -6.01
CA ARG A 43 -9.89 0.03 -7.42
C ARG A 43 -8.41 -0.28 -7.61
N SER A 44 -8.07 -0.74 -8.81
CA SER A 44 -6.69 -0.78 -9.29
C SER A 44 -6.37 0.53 -10.02
N VAL A 45 -5.23 1.13 -9.70
CA VAL A 45 -4.74 2.36 -10.32
C VAL A 45 -3.27 2.24 -10.66
N SER A 46 -2.81 2.99 -11.66
CA SER A 46 -1.38 3.10 -11.94
C SER A 46 -0.64 3.81 -10.81
N VAL A 47 0.68 3.61 -10.71
CA VAL A 47 1.56 4.36 -9.80
C VAL A 47 1.34 5.87 -9.91
N ALA A 48 1.28 6.42 -11.13
CA ALA A 48 1.04 7.83 -11.35
C ALA A 48 -0.30 8.29 -10.75
N ARG A 49 -1.39 7.52 -10.98
CA ARG A 49 -2.71 7.85 -10.42
C ARG A 49 -2.80 7.65 -8.91
N PHE A 50 -2.02 6.72 -8.36
CA PHE A 50 -1.91 6.52 -6.91
C PHE A 50 -1.22 7.71 -6.22
N MET A 51 -0.37 8.46 -6.92
CA MET A 51 0.25 9.68 -6.36
C MET A 51 -0.52 10.97 -6.70
N ASP A 52 -1.36 10.94 -7.74
CA ASP A 52 -2.10 12.10 -8.22
C ASP A 52 -2.99 12.78 -7.16
N ASN A 53 -3.04 14.12 -7.15
CA ASN A 53 -3.75 14.97 -6.18
C ASN A 53 -3.40 14.75 -4.70
N ARG A 54 -2.29 14.07 -4.44
CA ARG A 54 -1.64 13.94 -3.14
C ARG A 54 -0.32 14.68 -3.34
N SER A 55 0.13 15.51 -2.39
CA SER A 55 1.41 16.21 -2.57
C SER A 55 2.61 15.27 -2.75
N GLY A 56 2.41 13.95 -2.60
CA GLY A 56 3.39 12.88 -2.54
C GLY A 56 4.35 12.88 -3.72
N GLU A 57 5.47 13.54 -3.51
CA GLU A 57 6.64 13.52 -4.39
C GLU A 57 7.28 12.13 -4.45
N GLU A 58 7.00 11.28 -3.46
CA GLU A 58 7.63 9.97 -3.29
C GLU A 58 6.62 8.84 -3.02
N LEU A 59 6.69 7.78 -3.83
CA LEU A 59 6.12 6.48 -3.51
C LEU A 59 7.15 5.67 -2.72
N MET A 60 6.78 5.07 -1.60
CA MET A 60 7.65 4.22 -0.80
C MET A 60 7.09 2.80 -0.70
N VAL A 61 7.97 1.82 -0.48
CA VAL A 61 7.62 0.41 -0.25
C VAL A 61 8.12 -0.08 1.09
N ALA A 62 7.33 -0.95 1.74
CA ALA A 62 7.75 -1.64 2.96
C ALA A 62 8.86 -2.67 2.68
N CYS A 63 9.91 -2.63 3.49
CA CYS A 63 11.11 -3.44 3.37
C CYS A 63 11.46 -4.15 4.68
N ASP A 64 12.20 -5.25 4.58
CA ASP A 64 12.82 -5.95 5.71
C ASP A 64 13.90 -5.08 6.37
N SER A 65 14.48 -5.58 7.47
CA SER A 65 15.57 -4.88 8.19
C SER A 65 16.86 -4.70 7.36
N ARG A 66 17.02 -5.43 6.26
CA ARG A 66 18.12 -5.28 5.30
C ARG A 66 17.75 -4.31 4.17
N GLY A 67 16.52 -3.83 4.15
CA GLY A 67 16.00 -2.89 3.19
C GLY A 67 15.62 -3.53 1.86
N ASN A 68 15.30 -4.84 1.84
CA ASN A 68 14.72 -5.53 0.70
C ASN A 68 13.18 -5.42 0.75
N PRO A 69 12.50 -5.08 -0.36
CA PRO A 69 11.03 -5.03 -0.39
C PRO A 69 10.39 -6.35 0.04
N ILE A 70 9.32 -6.25 0.84
CA ILE A 70 8.58 -7.42 1.34
C ILE A 70 7.36 -7.64 0.43
N GLY A 71 7.24 -8.85 -0.11
CA GLY A 71 6.10 -9.28 -0.91
C GLY A 71 5.21 -10.30 -0.19
N ASN A 72 3.97 -10.41 -0.63
CA ASN A 72 3.01 -11.41 -0.16
C ASN A 72 1.99 -11.68 -1.27
N THR A 73 2.24 -12.70 -2.09
CA THR A 73 1.36 -13.03 -3.23
C THR A 73 -0.09 -13.23 -2.80
N ALA A 74 -0.34 -13.85 -1.64
CA ALA A 74 -1.70 -14.02 -1.13
C ALA A 74 -2.37 -12.67 -0.78
N ALA A 75 -1.59 -11.66 -0.41
CA ALA A 75 -2.10 -10.29 -0.23
C ALA A 75 -2.46 -9.63 -1.57
N ALA A 76 -1.67 -9.85 -2.62
CA ALA A 76 -2.01 -9.38 -3.96
C ALA A 76 -3.32 -10.02 -4.45
N GLU A 77 -3.48 -11.33 -4.26
CA GLU A 77 -4.70 -12.06 -4.62
C GLU A 77 -5.93 -11.52 -3.86
N ARG A 78 -5.82 -11.33 -2.53
CA ARG A 78 -6.90 -10.77 -1.70
C ARG A 78 -7.25 -9.33 -2.06
N ALA A 79 -6.27 -8.53 -2.46
CA ALA A 79 -6.51 -7.17 -2.92
C ALA A 79 -7.19 -7.17 -4.29
N ALA A 80 -6.69 -7.97 -5.23
CA ALA A 80 -7.24 -8.10 -6.57
C ALA A 80 -8.68 -8.63 -6.57
N SER A 81 -8.99 -9.60 -5.70
CA SER A 81 -10.35 -10.17 -5.59
C SER A 81 -11.40 -9.16 -5.08
N GLN A 82 -10.97 -8.02 -4.53
CA GLN A 82 -11.86 -6.97 -4.03
C GLN A 82 -12.02 -5.81 -5.02
N ILE A 83 -11.35 -5.81 -6.17
CA ILE A 83 -11.50 -4.74 -7.17
C ILE A 83 -12.96 -4.66 -7.63
N PHE A 84 -13.48 -3.44 -7.80
CA PHE A 84 -14.88 -3.11 -8.12
C PHE A 84 -15.90 -3.41 -7.02
N THR A 85 -15.44 -3.77 -5.81
CA THR A 85 -16.31 -3.82 -4.64
C THR A 85 -16.41 -2.45 -3.96
N TYR A 86 -17.52 -2.23 -3.25
CA TYR A 86 -17.71 -1.08 -2.39
C TYR A 86 -17.68 -1.51 -0.93
N GLN A 87 -16.97 -0.74 -0.11
CA GLN A 87 -16.92 -0.89 1.33
C GLN A 87 -17.38 0.41 1.99
N THR A 88 -18.07 0.34 3.12
CA THR A 88 -18.44 1.55 3.88
C THR A 88 -17.17 2.25 4.35
N TYR A 89 -16.75 3.33 3.68
CA TYR A 89 -15.53 4.04 4.05
C TYR A 89 -15.74 4.88 5.30
N ASP A 90 -14.79 4.80 6.22
CA ASP A 90 -14.74 5.64 7.42
C ASP A 90 -13.28 5.95 7.73
N LEU A 91 -12.96 7.22 7.95
CA LEU A 91 -11.56 7.67 8.09
C LEU A 91 -10.83 7.01 9.26
N ILE A 92 -11.56 6.58 10.29
CA ILE A 92 -11.00 6.02 11.51
C ILE A 92 -11.12 4.49 11.50
N SER A 93 -12.32 4.00 11.24
CA SER A 93 -12.61 2.58 11.34
C SER A 93 -12.33 1.87 10.02
N ASN A 94 -12.78 2.33 8.85
CA ASN A 94 -12.62 1.63 7.57
C ASN A 94 -11.88 2.42 6.49
N ASN A 95 -10.57 2.56 6.67
CA ASN A 95 -9.71 3.32 5.78
C ASN A 95 -8.75 2.44 4.96
N CYS A 96 -7.92 3.09 4.14
CA CYS A 96 -6.94 2.43 3.29
C CYS A 96 -5.90 1.59 4.07
N HIS A 97 -5.54 1.99 5.29
CA HIS A 97 -4.60 1.25 6.14
C HIS A 97 -5.22 -0.06 6.63
N ARG A 98 -6.47 -0.03 7.08
CA ARG A 98 -7.20 -1.24 7.49
C ARG A 98 -7.38 -2.19 6.32
N PHE A 99 -7.75 -1.66 5.14
CA PHE A 99 -7.84 -2.46 3.92
C PHE A 99 -6.51 -3.19 3.62
N CYS A 100 -5.39 -2.47 3.64
CA CYS A 100 -4.07 -3.07 3.40
C CYS A 100 -3.71 -4.10 4.47
N CYS A 101 -3.99 -3.83 5.76
CA CYS A 101 -3.75 -4.77 6.84
C CYS A 101 -4.51 -6.09 6.66
N ASN A 102 -5.79 -6.00 6.28
CA ASN A 102 -6.62 -7.17 6.01
C ASN A 102 -6.07 -7.97 4.83
N CYS A 103 -5.64 -7.27 3.77
CA CYS A 103 -5.00 -7.91 2.63
C CYS A 103 -3.68 -8.57 3.03
N LEU A 104 -2.83 -7.95 3.86
CA LEU A 104 -1.52 -8.50 4.22
C LEU A 104 -1.61 -9.67 5.21
N SER A 105 -2.44 -9.53 6.24
CA SER A 105 -2.56 -10.53 7.31
C SER A 105 -3.57 -11.64 7.05
N GLY A 106 -4.52 -11.41 6.12
CA GLY A 106 -5.66 -12.30 5.92
C GLY A 106 -6.65 -12.32 7.09
N ARG A 107 -6.56 -11.35 8.01
CA ARG A 107 -7.39 -11.24 9.22
C ARG A 107 -7.91 -9.82 9.37
N HIS A 108 -9.00 -9.66 10.11
CA HIS A 108 -9.51 -8.34 10.47
C HIS A 108 -8.79 -7.81 11.71
N TRP A 109 -8.08 -6.70 11.54
CA TRP A 109 -7.42 -5.98 12.63
C TRP A 109 -8.05 -4.59 12.83
N PRO A 110 -8.12 -4.08 14.08
CA PRO A 110 -8.62 -2.75 14.38
C PRO A 110 -7.59 -1.67 14.06
N VAL A 111 -7.10 -1.64 12.82
CA VAL A 111 -6.16 -0.63 12.33
C VAL A 111 -6.92 0.66 12.03
N THR A 112 -6.48 1.76 12.63
CA THR A 112 -7.07 3.09 12.42
C THR A 112 -6.10 4.08 11.79
N SER A 113 -4.79 3.83 11.90
CA SER A 113 -3.73 4.71 11.40
C SER A 113 -2.61 3.95 10.68
N PHE A 114 -1.75 4.68 9.98
CA PHE A 114 -0.52 4.12 9.40
C PHE A 114 0.40 3.53 10.48
N PHE A 115 0.44 4.15 11.66
CA PHE A 115 1.19 3.65 12.81
C PHE A 115 0.67 2.27 13.26
N ASP A 116 -0.65 2.10 13.40
CA ASP A 116 -1.25 0.81 13.76
C ASP A 116 -0.93 -0.27 12.71
N LEU A 117 -1.06 0.08 11.42
CA LEU A 117 -0.73 -0.83 10.32
C LEU A 117 0.73 -1.32 10.44
N ARG A 118 1.67 -0.39 10.65
CA ARG A 118 3.08 -0.73 10.84
C ARG A 118 3.26 -1.68 12.03
N GLN A 119 2.67 -1.36 13.19
CA GLN A 119 2.80 -2.20 14.38
C GLN A 119 2.30 -3.63 14.15
N VAL A 120 1.14 -3.78 13.50
CA VAL A 120 0.59 -5.10 13.18
C VAL A 120 1.54 -5.86 12.25
N LEU A 121 2.07 -5.22 11.21
CA LEU A 121 3.00 -5.86 10.29
C LEU A 121 4.31 -6.27 10.97
N GLU A 122 4.89 -5.40 11.78
CA GLU A 122 6.11 -5.72 12.53
C GLU A 122 5.89 -6.89 13.52
N GLN A 123 4.73 -6.93 14.17
CA GLN A 123 4.35 -8.04 15.04
C GLN A 123 4.18 -9.35 14.26
N GLN A 124 3.51 -9.32 13.10
CA GLN A 124 3.31 -10.52 12.27
C GLN A 124 4.61 -11.04 11.66
N LEU A 125 5.53 -10.14 11.30
CA LEU A 125 6.80 -10.50 10.66
C LEU A 125 7.92 -10.81 11.67
N GLY A 126 7.76 -10.42 12.94
CA GLY A 126 8.75 -10.64 13.99
C GLY A 126 9.98 -9.73 13.89
N HIS A 127 9.92 -8.65 13.12
CA HIS A 127 11.01 -7.69 12.93
C HIS A 127 10.48 -6.32 12.51
N LYS A 128 11.30 -5.27 12.71
CA LYS A 128 10.97 -3.92 12.26
C LYS A 128 10.97 -3.82 10.73
N ILE A 129 10.06 -2.99 10.20
CA ILE A 129 9.98 -2.71 8.76
C ILE A 129 10.54 -1.31 8.46
N LEU A 130 11.26 -1.22 7.35
CA LEU A 130 11.75 0.05 6.81
C LEU A 130 10.88 0.47 5.63
N PHE A 131 10.86 1.76 5.30
CA PHE A 131 10.24 2.22 4.06
C PHE A 131 11.30 2.88 3.20
N LYS A 132 11.37 2.48 1.93
CA LYS A 132 12.30 3.04 0.95
C LYS A 132 11.55 3.60 -0.24
N THR A 133 11.99 4.76 -0.71
CA THR A 133 11.49 5.39 -1.93
C THR A 133 11.68 4.49 -3.15
N ILE A 134 10.62 4.34 -3.93
CA ILE A 134 10.59 3.67 -5.23
C ILE A 134 11.01 4.69 -6.29
N GLN A 135 12.06 4.36 -7.05
CA GLN A 135 12.41 5.08 -8.27
C GLN A 135 11.35 4.78 -9.33
N THR A 136 10.57 5.80 -9.65
CA THR A 136 9.68 5.79 -10.81
C THR A 136 10.44 6.47 -11.96
N GLU A 137 10.61 5.78 -13.09
CA GLU A 137 11.25 6.40 -14.24
C GLU A 137 10.29 7.43 -14.87
N PRO A 138 10.78 8.62 -15.27
CA PRO A 138 9.93 9.69 -15.79
C PRO A 138 9.16 9.35 -17.08
N ASN A 139 9.47 8.23 -17.75
CA ASN A 139 8.93 7.87 -19.06
C ASN A 139 8.18 6.52 -19.14
N CYS A 140 7.93 5.82 -18.04
CA CYS A 140 7.34 4.47 -18.10
C CYS A 140 5.79 4.44 -18.21
N PHE A 141 5.14 5.60 -18.25
CA PHE A 141 3.66 5.70 -18.18
C PHE A 141 3.03 6.58 -19.28
N ARG A 142 3.70 6.75 -20.42
CA ARG A 142 3.11 7.35 -21.64
C ARG A 142 2.66 6.28 -22.61
#